data_AF-A0AAW6H248-F1
#
_entry.id   AF-A0AAW6H248-F1
#
_cell.length_a   1.000
_cell.length_b   1.000
_cell.length_c   1.000
_cell.angle_alpha   90.00
_cell.angle_beta   90.00
_cell.angle_gamma   90.00
#
_symmetry.space_group_name_H-M   'P 1'
#
loop_
_entity.id
_entity.type
_entity.pdbx_description
1 polymer ?
#
loop_
_entity_poly.entity_id
_entity_poly.type
_entity_poly.pdbx_seq_one_letter_code
_entity_poly.pdbx_strand_id
1 'polypeptide(L)'
;MKVLFKLLWILLIAGILEACNASGRLEYALECAATNKGELEKVLEHYKDEPEKYKAACFLIENMPYHYALEGEELDSLKTVLASADAYGVMLKDTAVPDWDYYTPSGLQRKPDVLNIRAEFLINNIDLAFDGWKKRPWNASLSFADFCEWLLPYRIGNETPDNWRQIYHDRYSFLLDEVYTGIDVVEAISVVWEYLQKEDPYRFTWVFNYPHLGGEYLLHNRIGKCQDACDFMIYVMRAIGVPVAYDFYTFNAETRKGHVWNVVRDVTGVCLPFTFPSRKPKRGSFYIDSRRPSVVYRRCFGRQWDMDGDFMRNRSVPAAFKDVFARKVSDNYFDSNLELPVEGMDGNYVYVGLFSAYGWRGIDFTKVESGKALFRNLASRQVYILLAFANGQYRPIGNPFYFDGKDIHPYVADTSKCYSAELYRKYPLSERIRNYMGGIKDGHFEAACDKDFKNAELLCTVKDTPGINYNHVILEKPVRGRYARFCSSAEGYAEVAEMHFYKGEEEIVPIDSWGDAPATANTFAYQV
;
A
#
# COMPACT_ATOMS: atom_id res chain seq x y z
N MET A 1 23.12 -44.29 -10.28
CA MET A 1 23.18 -43.92 -11.71
C MET A 1 21.80 -43.73 -12.35
N LYS A 2 20.89 -44.71 -12.38
CA LYS A 2 19.58 -44.59 -13.05
C LYS A 2 18.66 -43.48 -12.50
N VAL A 3 18.72 -43.17 -11.21
CA VAL A 3 17.93 -42.09 -10.58
C VAL A 3 18.49 -40.69 -10.92
N LEU A 4 19.82 -40.54 -10.93
CA LEU A 4 20.48 -39.31 -11.38
C LEU A 4 20.20 -39.01 -12.86
N PHE A 5 20.19 -40.04 -13.71
CA PHE A 5 19.88 -39.89 -15.14
C PHE A 5 18.42 -39.47 -15.37
N LYS A 6 17.47 -39.99 -14.58
CA LYS A 6 16.07 -39.54 -14.63
C LYS A 6 15.89 -38.10 -14.14
N LEU A 7 16.59 -37.70 -13.08
CA LEU A 7 16.60 -36.31 -12.60
C LEU A 7 17.20 -35.34 -13.64
N LEU A 8 18.32 -35.71 -14.26
CA LEU A 8 18.93 -34.95 -15.35
C LEU A 8 18.01 -34.83 -16.57
N TRP A 9 17.29 -35.89 -16.93
CA TRP A 9 16.31 -35.86 -18.01
C TRP A 9 15.07 -35.02 -17.68
N ILE A 10 14.57 -35.06 -16.44
CA ILE A 10 13.47 -34.21 -15.99
C ILE A 10 13.89 -32.74 -15.98
N LEU A 11 15.11 -32.43 -15.50
CA LEU A 11 15.67 -31.08 -15.53
C LEU A 11 15.94 -30.58 -16.95
N LEU A 12 16.38 -31.46 -17.86
CA LEU A 12 16.57 -31.14 -19.28
C LEU A 12 15.24 -30.86 -19.97
N ILE A 13 14.22 -31.69 -19.73
CA ILE A 13 12.88 -31.51 -20.30
C ILE A 13 12.21 -30.24 -19.72
N ALA A 14 12.35 -30.00 -18.41
CA ALA A 14 11.88 -28.77 -17.78
C ALA A 14 12.58 -27.53 -18.38
N GLY A 15 13.90 -27.58 -18.58
CA GLY A 15 14.66 -26.50 -19.21
C GLY A 15 14.31 -26.26 -20.68
N ILE A 16 13.98 -27.31 -21.45
CA ILE A 16 13.53 -27.19 -22.85
C ILE A 16 12.11 -26.58 -22.91
N LEU A 17 11.20 -26.99 -22.02
CA LEU A 17 9.85 -26.43 -21.93
C LEU A 17 9.87 -24.95 -21.50
N GLU A 18 10.75 -24.57 -20.56
CA GLU A 18 10.95 -23.19 -20.14
C GLU A 18 11.53 -22.33 -21.28
N ALA A 19 12.49 -22.86 -22.03
CA ALA A 19 13.09 -22.17 -23.17
C ALA A 19 12.12 -21.98 -24.34
N CYS A 20 11.31 -22.99 -24.68
CA CYS A 20 10.28 -22.88 -25.72
C CYS A 20 9.14 -21.92 -25.31
N ASN A 21 8.80 -21.86 -24.02
CA ASN A 21 7.80 -20.93 -23.52
C ASN A 21 8.36 -19.49 -23.44
N ALA A 22 9.64 -19.32 -23.10
CA ALA A 22 10.33 -18.03 -23.13
C ALA A 22 10.43 -17.48 -24.57
N SER A 23 10.75 -18.31 -25.57
CA SER A 23 10.80 -17.87 -26.97
C SER A 23 9.44 -17.40 -27.49
N GLY A 24 8.34 -18.06 -27.08
CA GLY A 24 6.99 -17.65 -27.48
C GLY A 24 6.53 -16.33 -26.87
N ARG A 25 6.92 -16.04 -25.62
CA ARG A 25 6.56 -14.79 -24.93
C ARG A 25 7.28 -13.58 -25.49
N LEU A 26 8.56 -13.74 -25.84
CA LEU A 26 9.32 -12.68 -26.49
C LEU A 26 8.74 -12.35 -27.87
N GLU A 27 8.45 -13.37 -28.69
CA GLU A 27 7.84 -13.15 -30.01
C GLU A 27 6.49 -12.44 -29.88
N TYR A 28 5.62 -12.90 -28.96
CA TYR A 28 4.35 -12.23 -28.69
C TYR A 28 4.53 -10.74 -28.33
N ALA A 29 5.53 -10.41 -27.50
CA ALA A 29 5.80 -9.03 -27.16
C ALA A 29 6.27 -8.21 -28.37
N LEU A 30 7.11 -8.78 -29.24
CA LEU A 30 7.57 -8.12 -30.47
C LEU A 30 6.43 -7.94 -31.49
N GLU A 31 5.51 -8.90 -31.60
CA GLU A 31 4.27 -8.75 -32.38
C GLU A 31 3.41 -7.62 -31.82
N CYS A 32 3.21 -7.57 -30.49
CA CYS A 32 2.47 -6.49 -29.82
C CYS A 32 3.11 -5.11 -30.01
N ALA A 33 4.42 -5.03 -30.25
CA ALA A 33 5.14 -3.78 -30.40
C ALA A 33 4.78 -3.02 -31.68
N ALA A 34 4.20 -3.68 -32.70
CA ALA A 34 3.79 -3.08 -33.96
C ALA A 34 4.91 -2.19 -34.56
N THR A 35 4.66 -0.88 -34.72
CA THR A 35 5.63 0.08 -35.27
C THR A 35 6.84 0.30 -34.36
N ASN A 36 6.78 -0.05 -33.08
CA ASN A 36 7.86 0.05 -32.10
C ASN A 36 8.77 -1.20 -32.06
N LYS A 37 8.46 -2.26 -32.83
CA LYS A 37 9.25 -3.50 -32.85
C LYS A 37 10.75 -3.25 -33.07
N GLY A 38 11.10 -2.33 -33.97
CA GLY A 38 12.49 -1.99 -34.26
C GLY A 38 13.26 -1.39 -33.07
N GLU A 39 12.60 -0.69 -32.14
CA GLU A 39 13.25 -0.22 -30.91
C GLU A 39 13.58 -1.39 -29.98
N LEU A 40 12.68 -2.37 -29.84
CA LEU A 40 12.91 -3.52 -28.97
C LEU A 40 13.96 -4.48 -29.56
N GLU A 41 13.96 -4.69 -30.88
CA GLU A 41 15.00 -5.48 -31.58
C GLU A 41 16.38 -4.84 -31.45
N LYS A 42 16.49 -3.51 -31.48
CA LYS A 42 17.77 -2.82 -31.22
C LYS A 42 18.35 -3.14 -29.85
N VAL A 43 17.52 -3.30 -28.81
CA VAL A 43 18.00 -3.67 -27.47
C VAL A 43 18.53 -5.10 -27.46
N LEU A 44 17.81 -6.03 -28.10
CA LEU A 44 18.24 -7.42 -28.19
C LEU A 44 19.55 -7.55 -28.98
N GLU A 45 19.68 -6.84 -30.10
CA GLU A 45 20.90 -6.81 -30.90
C GLU A 45 22.07 -6.17 -30.14
N HIS A 46 21.82 -5.11 -29.37
CA HIS A 46 22.84 -4.44 -28.57
C HIS A 46 23.50 -5.40 -27.55
N TYR A 47 22.72 -6.29 -26.94
CA TYR A 47 23.20 -7.25 -25.93
C TYR A 47 23.45 -8.67 -26.46
N LYS A 48 23.45 -8.90 -27.78
CA LYS A 48 23.55 -10.25 -28.36
C LYS A 48 24.77 -11.06 -27.88
N ASP A 49 25.87 -10.36 -27.59
CA ASP A 49 27.14 -10.93 -27.13
C ASP A 49 27.33 -10.85 -25.60
N GLU A 50 26.32 -10.38 -24.86
CA GLU A 50 26.28 -10.28 -23.39
C GLU A 50 25.13 -11.12 -22.80
N PRO A 51 25.31 -12.44 -22.58
CA PRO A 51 24.20 -13.37 -22.31
C PRO A 51 23.33 -13.03 -21.11
N GLU A 52 23.89 -12.47 -20.03
CA GLU A 52 23.11 -12.06 -18.86
C GLU A 52 22.25 -10.82 -19.16
N LYS A 53 22.81 -9.82 -19.84
CA LYS A 53 22.06 -8.61 -20.22
C LYS A 53 21.02 -8.90 -21.31
N TYR A 54 21.33 -9.79 -22.25
CA TYR A 54 20.35 -10.28 -23.23
C TYR A 54 19.14 -10.92 -22.55
N LYS A 55 19.37 -11.79 -21.55
CA LYS A 55 18.29 -12.40 -20.77
C LYS A 55 17.49 -11.35 -19.99
N ALA A 56 18.13 -10.32 -19.45
CA ALA A 56 17.46 -9.24 -18.74
C ALA A 56 16.60 -8.39 -19.69
N ALA A 57 17.10 -8.10 -20.90
CA ALA A 57 16.33 -7.44 -21.95
C ALA A 57 15.11 -8.28 -22.35
N CYS A 58 15.28 -9.60 -22.55
CA CYS A 58 14.18 -10.51 -22.82
C CYS A 58 13.12 -10.48 -21.71
N PHE A 59 13.54 -10.56 -20.43
CA PHE A 59 12.64 -10.49 -19.29
C PHE A 59 11.83 -9.18 -19.26
N LEU A 60 12.46 -8.04 -19.53
CA LEU A 60 11.75 -6.76 -19.60
C LEU A 60 10.75 -6.76 -20.76
N ILE A 61 11.20 -7.09 -21.97
CA ILE A 61 10.39 -7.06 -23.20
C ILE A 61 9.20 -8.01 -23.12
N GLU A 62 9.39 -9.26 -22.66
CA GLU A 62 8.31 -10.26 -22.60
C GLU A 62 7.16 -9.86 -21.67
N ASN A 63 7.42 -8.96 -20.71
CA ASN A 63 6.42 -8.45 -19.77
C ASN A 63 5.84 -7.08 -20.17
N MET A 64 6.45 -6.34 -21.11
CA MET A 64 5.96 -5.03 -21.56
C MET A 64 4.52 -4.99 -22.08
N PRO A 65 3.96 -6.01 -22.77
CA PRO A 65 2.58 -5.97 -23.27
C PRO A 65 1.52 -5.70 -22.20
N TYR A 66 1.85 -5.99 -20.94
CA TYR A 66 0.96 -5.89 -19.79
C TYR A 66 1.15 -4.57 -19.01
N HIS A 67 2.21 -3.81 -19.30
CA HIS A 67 2.56 -2.56 -18.63
C HIS A 67 2.16 -1.35 -19.48
N TYR A 68 1.77 -0.26 -18.80
CA TYR A 68 1.33 0.98 -19.44
C TYR A 68 1.43 2.18 -18.51
N ALA A 69 1.67 3.37 -19.05
CA ALA A 69 1.52 4.63 -18.35
C ALA A 69 0.07 5.13 -18.41
N LEU A 70 -0.36 5.86 -17.37
CA LEU A 70 -1.56 6.71 -17.40
C LEU A 70 -1.14 8.17 -17.35
N GLU A 71 -1.55 8.94 -18.35
CA GLU A 71 -1.19 10.35 -18.51
C GLU A 71 -2.37 11.22 -18.99
N GLY A 72 -2.28 12.53 -18.80
CA GLY A 72 -3.29 13.50 -19.23
C GLY A 72 -3.26 14.78 -18.40
N GLU A 73 -3.83 15.86 -18.94
CA GLU A 73 -3.83 17.20 -18.33
C GLU A 73 -4.46 17.22 -16.91
N GLU A 74 -5.46 16.37 -16.66
CA GLU A 74 -6.07 16.19 -15.33
C GLU A 74 -5.04 15.72 -14.29
N LEU A 75 -4.16 14.78 -14.67
CA LEU A 75 -3.13 14.26 -13.78
C LEU A 75 -2.04 15.31 -13.54
N ASP A 76 -1.67 16.08 -14.56
CA ASP A 76 -0.66 17.13 -14.42
C ASP A 76 -1.16 18.27 -13.54
N SER A 77 -2.43 18.67 -13.68
CA SER A 77 -3.07 19.65 -12.79
C SER A 77 -3.09 19.16 -11.34
N LEU A 78 -3.42 17.88 -11.12
CA LEU A 78 -3.42 17.25 -9.81
C LEU A 78 -2.01 17.26 -9.18
N LYS A 79 -0.97 16.93 -9.96
CA LYS A 79 0.44 17.01 -9.52
C LYS A 79 0.83 18.42 -9.09
N THR A 80 0.37 19.47 -9.78
CA THR A 80 0.61 20.86 -9.38
C THR A 80 -0.06 21.18 -8.05
N VAL A 81 -1.30 20.72 -7.84
CA VAL A 81 -2.00 20.92 -6.56
C VAL A 81 -1.29 20.18 -5.43
N LEU A 82 -0.92 18.91 -5.62
CA LEU A 82 -0.12 18.16 -4.65
C LEU A 82 1.18 18.88 -4.28
N ALA A 83 1.92 19.39 -5.26
CA ALA A 83 3.17 20.11 -5.01
C ALA A 83 2.98 21.34 -4.10
N SER A 84 1.79 21.96 -4.15
CA SER A 84 1.45 23.15 -3.38
C SER A 84 1.12 22.92 -1.90
N ALA A 85 1.09 21.66 -1.44
CA ALA A 85 0.77 21.36 -0.05
C ALA A 85 1.72 22.04 0.94
N ASP A 86 1.25 22.30 2.16
CA ASP A 86 2.11 22.74 3.26
C ASP A 86 2.96 21.58 3.81
N ALA A 87 3.73 21.84 4.87
CA ALA A 87 4.58 20.83 5.51
C ALA A 87 3.81 19.63 6.11
N TYR A 88 2.49 19.77 6.32
CA TYR A 88 1.62 18.73 6.89
C TYR A 88 0.85 17.95 5.80
N GLY A 89 1.05 18.29 4.52
CA GLY A 89 0.34 17.66 3.41
C GLY A 89 -1.07 18.21 3.20
N VAL A 90 -1.37 19.37 3.79
CA VAL A 90 -2.64 20.10 3.62
C VAL A 90 -2.51 21.05 2.43
N MET A 91 -3.50 21.03 1.52
CA MET A 91 -3.49 21.92 0.35
C MET A 91 -3.77 23.36 0.78
N LEU A 92 -3.02 24.33 0.24
CA LEU A 92 -3.22 25.75 0.56
C LEU A 92 -4.59 26.23 0.06
N LYS A 93 -5.38 26.89 0.93
CA LYS A 93 -6.76 27.34 0.69
C LYS A 93 -6.95 28.27 -0.53
N ASP A 94 -5.89 28.91 -1.03
CA ASP A 94 -5.93 29.74 -2.24
C ASP A 94 -5.92 28.90 -3.54
N THR A 95 -5.76 27.59 -3.44
CA THR A 95 -6.07 26.66 -4.53
C THR A 95 -7.60 26.49 -4.56
N ALA A 96 -8.24 27.23 -5.45
CA ALA A 96 -9.69 27.46 -5.52
C ALA A 96 -10.57 26.23 -5.80
N VAL A 97 -10.49 25.13 -5.03
CA VAL A 97 -11.39 23.99 -5.23
C VAL A 97 -11.79 23.29 -3.92
N PRO A 98 -12.96 23.64 -3.36
CA PRO A 98 -13.48 23.06 -2.12
C PRO A 98 -13.96 21.60 -2.19
N ASP A 99 -14.13 21.01 -3.38
CA ASP A 99 -14.92 19.77 -3.58
C ASP A 99 -14.15 18.56 -4.15
N TRP A 100 -12.81 18.51 -4.02
CA TRP A 100 -12.04 17.36 -4.55
C TRP A 100 -11.88 16.18 -3.61
N ASP A 101 -12.57 16.13 -2.47
CA ASP A 101 -12.53 14.93 -1.62
C ASP A 101 -12.88 13.71 -2.47
N TYR A 102 -11.90 12.82 -2.69
CA TYR A 102 -11.99 11.62 -3.52
C TYR A 102 -12.02 11.82 -5.05
N TYR A 103 -11.53 12.95 -5.58
CA TYR A 103 -11.38 13.11 -7.03
C TYR A 103 -10.53 12.00 -7.65
N THR A 104 -11.07 11.43 -8.72
CA THR A 104 -10.40 10.41 -9.54
C THR A 104 -10.36 10.91 -10.98
N PRO A 105 -9.18 11.18 -11.55
CA PRO A 105 -9.05 11.52 -12.96
C PRO A 105 -9.70 10.44 -13.83
N SER A 106 -10.55 10.87 -14.76
CA SER A 106 -11.36 9.95 -15.59
C SER A 106 -10.97 10.00 -17.06
N GLY A 107 -10.33 11.09 -17.51
CA GLY A 107 -9.87 11.30 -18.88
C GLY A 107 -8.46 10.78 -19.19
N LEU A 108 -7.86 9.95 -18.32
CA LEU A 108 -6.47 9.53 -18.50
C LEU A 108 -6.29 8.60 -19.70
N GLN A 109 -5.25 8.88 -20.49
CA GLN A 109 -4.88 8.08 -21.64
C GLN A 109 -3.93 6.96 -21.23
N ARG A 110 -4.24 5.74 -21.69
CA ARG A 110 -3.37 4.59 -21.54
C ARG A 110 -2.31 4.58 -22.63
N LYS A 111 -1.03 4.65 -22.26
CA LYS A 111 0.12 4.46 -23.14
C LYS A 111 0.84 3.14 -22.85
N PRO A 112 0.63 2.08 -23.66
CA PRO A 112 1.30 0.79 -23.47
C PRO A 112 2.81 0.89 -23.66
N ASP A 113 3.58 0.24 -22.79
CA ASP A 113 5.04 0.33 -22.83
C ASP A 113 5.61 -0.30 -24.11
N VAL A 114 5.06 -1.45 -24.50
CA VAL A 114 5.48 -2.20 -25.69
C VAL A 114 5.43 -1.35 -26.98
N LEU A 115 4.57 -0.32 -27.02
CA LEU A 115 4.41 0.59 -28.15
C LEU A 115 5.24 1.88 -28.05
N ASN A 116 5.80 2.21 -26.87
CA ASN A 116 6.32 3.55 -26.58
C ASN A 116 7.74 3.57 -25.99
N ILE A 117 8.24 2.47 -25.42
CA ILE A 117 9.60 2.40 -24.86
C ILE A 117 10.64 2.39 -25.97
N ARG A 118 11.63 3.29 -25.85
CA ARG A 118 12.76 3.43 -26.77
C ARG A 118 13.94 2.57 -26.36
N ALA A 119 14.77 2.20 -27.34
CA ALA A 119 15.94 1.36 -27.13
C ALA A 119 16.94 1.99 -26.15
N GLU A 120 17.26 3.27 -26.35
CA GLU A 120 18.21 4.04 -25.52
C GLU A 120 17.82 4.03 -24.04
N PHE A 121 16.54 4.29 -23.74
CA PHE A 121 16.03 4.27 -22.37
C PHE A 121 16.22 2.89 -21.72
N LEU A 122 15.86 1.82 -22.45
CA LEU A 122 15.89 0.47 -21.90
C LEU A 122 17.34 -0.01 -21.69
N ILE A 123 18.23 0.28 -22.63
CA ILE A 123 19.68 0.00 -22.54
C ILE A 123 20.26 0.71 -21.32
N ASN A 124 20.03 2.01 -21.18
CA ASN A 124 20.52 2.78 -20.04
C ASN A 124 20.01 2.21 -18.70
N ASN A 125 18.73 1.84 -18.61
CA ASN A 125 18.19 1.21 -17.41
C ASN A 125 18.85 -0.15 -17.11
N ILE A 126 19.06 -1.00 -18.13
CA ILE A 126 19.70 -2.30 -17.97
C ILE A 126 21.14 -2.11 -17.48
N ASP A 127 21.92 -1.24 -18.11
CA ASP A 127 23.33 -1.03 -17.73
C ASP A 127 23.48 -0.51 -16.31
N LEU A 128 22.68 0.49 -15.91
CA LEU A 128 22.69 1.01 -14.53
C LEU A 128 22.20 -0.04 -13.52
N ALA A 129 21.21 -0.87 -13.87
CA ALA A 129 20.78 -1.96 -13.02
C ALA A 129 21.90 -3.00 -12.82
N PHE A 130 22.62 -3.34 -13.89
CA PHE A 130 23.76 -4.25 -13.83
C PHE A 130 24.92 -3.66 -13.02
N ASP A 131 25.23 -2.37 -13.16
CA ASP A 131 26.26 -1.71 -12.35
C ASP A 131 25.93 -1.84 -10.86
N GLY A 132 24.72 -1.42 -10.44
CA GLY A 132 24.26 -1.58 -9.06
C GLY A 132 24.24 -3.04 -8.59
N TRP A 133 23.88 -3.98 -9.47
CA TRP A 133 23.86 -5.41 -9.14
C TRP A 133 25.26 -5.99 -8.93
N LYS A 134 26.23 -5.66 -9.79
CA LYS A 134 27.59 -6.21 -9.74
C LYS A 134 28.51 -5.46 -8.75
N LYS A 135 28.27 -4.16 -8.52
CA LYS A 135 29.08 -3.31 -7.63
C LYS A 135 28.87 -3.62 -6.15
N ARG A 136 27.65 -4.02 -5.74
CA ARG A 136 27.30 -4.14 -4.31
C ARG A 136 27.57 -5.55 -3.75
N PRO A 137 28.25 -5.67 -2.60
CA PRO A 137 28.65 -6.97 -2.04
C PRO A 137 27.47 -7.86 -1.62
N TRP A 138 26.39 -7.29 -1.08
CA TRP A 138 25.20 -8.05 -0.68
C TRP A 138 24.48 -8.73 -1.86
N ASN A 139 24.68 -8.23 -3.07
CA ASN A 139 24.07 -8.78 -4.28
C ASN A 139 24.76 -10.06 -4.78
N ALA A 140 25.90 -10.48 -4.20
CA ALA A 140 26.53 -11.75 -4.52
C ALA A 140 25.62 -12.97 -4.24
N SER A 141 24.66 -12.82 -3.32
CA SER A 141 23.64 -13.82 -2.98
C SER A 141 22.32 -13.67 -3.76
N LEU A 142 22.22 -12.65 -4.61
CA LEU A 142 21.01 -12.34 -5.37
C LEU A 142 21.03 -13.13 -6.68
N SER A 143 20.07 -14.05 -6.83
CA SER A 143 19.93 -14.82 -8.07
C SER A 143 19.59 -13.90 -9.25
N PHE A 144 19.85 -14.34 -10.48
CA PHE A 144 19.44 -13.59 -11.67
C PHE A 144 17.92 -13.34 -11.72
N ALA A 145 17.11 -14.32 -11.28
CA ALA A 145 15.66 -14.18 -11.18
C ALA A 145 15.25 -13.12 -10.15
N ASP A 146 15.92 -13.09 -9.00
CA ASP A 146 15.71 -12.02 -8.02
C ASP A 146 16.19 -10.66 -8.56
N PHE A 147 17.32 -10.59 -9.25
CA PHE A 147 17.77 -9.35 -9.91
C PHE A 147 16.68 -8.80 -10.86
N CYS A 148 16.06 -9.67 -11.67
CA CYS A 148 15.02 -9.30 -12.61
C CYS A 148 13.79 -8.66 -11.94
N GLU A 149 13.42 -9.06 -10.72
CA GLU A 149 12.24 -8.54 -10.01
C GLU A 149 12.56 -7.38 -9.06
N TRP A 150 13.76 -7.37 -8.48
CA TRP A 150 14.11 -6.51 -7.35
C TRP A 150 15.01 -5.33 -7.69
N LEU A 151 15.70 -5.35 -8.83
CA LEU A 151 16.64 -4.30 -9.23
C LEU A 151 16.44 -3.84 -10.66
N LEU A 152 16.19 -4.76 -11.59
CA LEU A 152 16.09 -4.51 -13.03
C LEU A 152 14.89 -3.63 -13.48
N PRO A 153 13.68 -3.72 -12.90
CA PRO A 153 12.51 -3.04 -13.44
C PRO A 153 12.71 -1.53 -13.57
N TYR A 154 12.37 -0.97 -14.73
CA TYR A 154 12.44 0.47 -15.00
C TYR A 154 11.25 1.26 -14.47
N ARG A 155 10.27 0.57 -13.89
CA ARG A 155 9.04 1.13 -13.36
C ARG A 155 8.49 0.28 -12.22
N ILE A 156 7.52 0.80 -11.49
CA ILE A 156 6.87 0.18 -10.34
C ILE A 156 5.41 -0.14 -10.62
N GLY A 157 4.68 0.77 -11.27
CA GLY A 157 3.26 0.64 -11.56
C GLY A 157 2.89 1.22 -12.91
N ASN A 158 1.97 2.20 -12.91
CA ASN A 158 1.43 2.83 -14.11
C ASN A 158 1.83 4.31 -14.27
N GLU A 159 2.91 4.74 -13.62
CA GLU A 159 3.55 6.04 -13.78
C GLU A 159 4.20 6.20 -15.15
N THR A 160 4.25 7.39 -15.73
CA THR A 160 5.04 7.63 -16.94
C THR A 160 6.52 7.31 -16.68
N PRO A 161 7.15 6.38 -17.43
CA PRO A 161 8.57 6.09 -17.27
C PRO A 161 9.43 7.33 -17.53
N ASP A 162 10.33 7.62 -16.59
CA ASP A 162 11.30 8.71 -16.65
C ASP A 162 12.72 8.19 -16.33
N ASN A 163 13.73 9.05 -16.45
CA ASN A 163 15.13 8.68 -16.22
C ASN A 163 15.51 8.59 -14.73
N TRP A 164 14.56 8.26 -13.83
CA TRP A 164 14.77 8.22 -12.38
C TRP A 164 16.03 7.47 -11.98
N ARG A 165 16.36 6.34 -12.63
CA ARG A 165 17.48 5.51 -12.18
C ARG A 165 18.81 6.26 -12.18
N GLN A 166 19.08 7.00 -13.26
CA GLN A 166 20.28 7.84 -13.35
C GLN A 166 20.22 8.98 -12.34
N ILE A 167 19.09 9.70 -12.28
CA ILE A 167 18.90 10.87 -11.40
C ILE A 167 19.12 10.50 -9.93
N TYR A 168 18.52 9.39 -9.49
CA TYR A 168 18.64 8.90 -8.12
C TYR A 168 20.03 8.29 -7.86
N HIS A 169 20.63 7.61 -8.84
CA HIS A 169 21.99 7.10 -8.73
C HIS A 169 22.96 8.25 -8.47
N ASP A 170 22.90 9.31 -9.28
CA ASP A 170 23.81 10.47 -9.17
C ASP A 170 23.63 11.21 -7.84
N ARG A 171 22.39 11.29 -7.35
CA ARG A 171 22.11 11.95 -6.07
C ARG A 171 22.52 11.12 -4.85
N TYR A 172 22.39 9.80 -4.88
CA TYR A 172 22.48 8.97 -3.67
C TYR A 172 23.62 7.94 -3.65
N SER A 173 24.31 7.69 -4.77
CA SER A 173 25.38 6.68 -4.85
C SER A 173 26.52 6.89 -3.85
N PHE A 174 26.90 8.16 -3.58
CA PHE A 174 27.94 8.51 -2.62
C PHE A 174 27.71 7.91 -1.22
N LEU A 175 26.45 7.67 -0.83
CA LEU A 175 26.11 7.07 0.47
C LEU A 175 26.64 5.64 0.61
N LEU A 176 26.73 4.90 -0.50
CA LEU A 176 27.18 3.51 -0.51
C LEU A 176 28.55 3.33 -1.19
N ASP A 177 29.07 4.40 -1.81
CA ASP A 177 30.41 4.42 -2.41
C ASP A 177 31.45 4.97 -1.42
N GLU A 178 31.07 5.95 -0.60
CA GLU A 178 31.99 6.68 0.27
C GLU A 178 31.62 6.62 1.75
N VAL A 179 30.32 6.69 2.10
CA VAL A 179 29.87 6.77 3.50
C VAL A 179 29.76 5.38 4.15
N TYR A 180 29.05 4.44 3.52
CA TYR A 180 28.95 3.06 3.98
C TYR A 180 29.59 2.10 2.98
N THR A 181 30.76 1.59 3.33
CA THR A 181 31.54 0.63 2.52
C THR A 181 31.48 -0.79 3.07
N GLY A 182 30.57 -1.05 4.02
CA GLY A 182 30.34 -2.38 4.59
C GLY A 182 29.57 -3.32 3.65
N ILE A 183 29.37 -4.55 4.11
CA ILE A 183 28.73 -5.62 3.32
C ILE A 183 27.27 -5.90 3.72
N ASP A 184 26.78 -5.26 4.77
CA ASP A 184 25.45 -5.53 5.33
C ASP A 184 24.39 -4.62 4.70
N VAL A 185 23.44 -5.23 3.98
CA VAL A 185 22.35 -4.51 3.30
C VAL A 185 21.41 -3.78 4.27
N VAL A 186 21.24 -4.28 5.50
CA VAL A 186 20.37 -3.65 6.51
C VAL A 186 21.03 -2.40 7.09
N GLU A 187 22.35 -2.41 7.26
CA GLU A 187 23.12 -1.23 7.64
C GLU A 187 23.18 -0.21 6.50
N ALA A 188 23.38 -0.65 5.25
CA ALA A 188 23.33 0.21 4.07
C ALA A 188 22.00 0.98 3.98
N ILE A 189 20.87 0.29 4.16
CA ILE A 189 19.55 0.93 4.21
C ILE A 189 19.45 1.91 5.38
N SER A 190 19.99 1.55 6.54
CA SER A 190 19.92 2.40 7.72
C SER A 190 20.64 3.74 7.51
N VAL A 191 21.81 3.72 6.83
CA VAL A 191 22.57 4.92 6.47
C VAL A 191 21.80 5.80 5.49
N VAL A 192 21.27 5.21 4.42
CA VAL A 192 20.47 5.95 3.43
C VAL A 192 19.20 6.52 4.06
N TRP A 193 18.50 5.74 4.87
CA TRP A 193 17.32 6.18 5.59
C TRP A 193 17.63 7.37 6.52
N GLU A 194 18.71 7.31 7.30
CA GLU A 194 19.13 8.42 8.17
C GLU A 194 19.50 9.69 7.41
N TYR A 195 20.07 9.54 6.22
CA TYR A 195 20.34 10.67 5.34
C TYR A 195 19.03 11.30 4.85
N LEU A 196 18.07 10.49 4.39
CA LEU A 196 16.78 10.96 3.90
C LEU A 196 15.96 11.70 4.97
N GLN A 197 16.12 11.35 6.26
CA GLN A 197 15.47 12.08 7.37
C GLN A 197 15.98 13.52 7.55
N LYS A 198 17.16 13.85 6.99
CA LYS A 198 17.75 15.20 7.05
C LYS A 198 17.39 16.05 5.83
N GLU A 199 16.85 15.43 4.79
CA GLU A 199 16.30 16.13 3.63
C GLU A 199 14.84 16.54 3.89
N ASP A 200 14.22 17.17 2.89
CA ASP A 200 12.81 17.57 2.98
C ASP A 200 11.93 16.40 3.42
N PRO A 201 11.07 16.61 4.44
CA PRO A 201 10.25 15.55 5.00
C PRO A 201 9.19 15.10 4.00
N TYR A 202 8.86 13.82 4.08
CA TYR A 202 7.75 13.27 3.30
C TYR A 202 6.41 13.76 3.85
N ARG A 203 5.56 14.27 2.97
CA ARG A 203 4.24 14.83 3.28
C ARG A 203 3.14 13.83 2.91
N PHE A 204 2.41 13.32 3.89
CA PHE A 204 1.33 12.37 3.63
C PHE A 204 0.02 13.09 3.31
N THR A 205 -0.63 12.70 2.22
CA THR A 205 -1.95 13.22 1.84
C THR A 205 -2.82 12.15 1.18
N TRP A 206 -4.13 12.21 1.42
CA TRP A 206 -5.11 11.23 0.94
C TRP A 206 -6.24 11.87 0.11
N VAL A 207 -6.10 13.15 -0.24
CA VAL A 207 -7.18 13.95 -0.85
C VAL A 207 -7.61 13.38 -2.21
N PHE A 208 -6.65 12.88 -3.00
CA PHE A 208 -6.90 12.45 -4.36
C PHE A 208 -6.67 10.95 -4.59
N ASN A 209 -7.40 10.39 -5.55
CA ASN A 209 -7.15 9.07 -6.11
C ASN A 209 -6.47 9.23 -7.48
N TYR A 210 -5.29 8.63 -7.67
CA TYR A 210 -4.45 8.83 -8.86
C TYR A 210 -3.56 7.59 -9.12
N PRO A 211 -3.11 7.39 -10.37
CA PRO A 211 -2.08 6.39 -10.72
C PRO A 211 -0.75 6.67 -10.03
N HIS A 212 0.19 5.72 -10.07
CA HIS A 212 1.54 5.90 -9.55
C HIS A 212 2.19 7.20 -10.08
N LEU A 213 2.92 7.89 -9.21
CA LEU A 213 3.66 9.10 -9.55
C LEU A 213 5.06 8.75 -10.10
N GLY A 214 5.54 9.54 -11.06
CA GLY A 214 6.87 9.36 -11.66
C GLY A 214 7.99 9.57 -10.65
N GLY A 215 9.13 8.91 -10.86
CA GLY A 215 10.26 8.97 -9.94
C GLY A 215 10.82 10.38 -9.81
N GLU A 216 10.95 11.12 -10.91
CA GLU A 216 11.43 12.49 -10.87
C GLU A 216 10.47 13.41 -10.09
N TYR A 217 9.15 13.23 -10.24
CA TYR A 217 8.18 14.00 -9.47
C TYR A 217 8.28 13.73 -7.96
N LEU A 218 8.41 12.45 -7.57
CA LEU A 218 8.55 12.06 -6.17
C LEU A 218 9.84 12.57 -5.54
N LEU A 219 10.93 12.63 -6.31
CA LEU A 219 12.21 13.16 -5.83
C LEU A 219 12.12 14.62 -5.38
N HIS A 220 11.43 15.43 -6.17
CA HIS A 220 11.32 16.87 -5.96
C HIS A 220 10.23 17.25 -4.95
N ASN A 221 9.13 16.50 -4.89
CA ASN A 221 7.94 16.92 -4.13
C ASN A 221 7.70 16.14 -2.84
N ARG A 222 8.13 14.86 -2.76
CA ARG A 222 8.00 13.99 -1.58
C ARG A 222 6.63 14.04 -0.92
N ILE A 223 5.59 13.92 -1.74
CA ILE A 223 4.21 14.01 -1.28
C ILE A 223 3.37 12.88 -1.87
N GLY A 224 2.46 12.34 -1.05
CA GLY A 224 1.48 11.37 -1.52
C GLY A 224 0.99 10.42 -0.44
N LYS A 225 0.51 9.26 -0.88
CA LYS A 225 -0.05 8.19 -0.04
C LYS A 225 1.06 7.23 0.38
N CYS A 226 0.72 6.18 1.16
CA CYS A 226 1.69 5.15 1.54
C CYS A 226 2.37 4.47 0.35
N GLN A 227 1.69 4.39 -0.80
CA GLN A 227 2.25 3.83 -2.03
C GLN A 227 3.37 4.72 -2.56
N ASP A 228 3.11 6.02 -2.69
CA ASP A 228 4.08 7.00 -3.20
C ASP A 228 5.33 7.10 -2.31
N ALA A 229 5.18 6.93 -1.00
CA ALA A 229 6.31 6.82 -0.07
C ALA A 229 7.13 5.54 -0.29
N CYS A 230 6.46 4.41 -0.56
CA CYS A 230 7.14 3.16 -0.87
C CYS A 230 7.87 3.25 -2.22
N ASP A 231 7.24 3.87 -3.22
CA ASP A 231 7.77 4.05 -4.56
C ASP A 231 9.01 4.94 -4.54
N PHE A 232 8.95 6.08 -3.83
CA PHE A 232 10.11 6.94 -3.60
C PHE A 232 11.29 6.15 -3.03
N MET A 233 11.04 5.34 -2.00
CA MET A 233 12.07 4.55 -1.35
C MET A 233 12.61 3.44 -2.27
N ILE A 234 11.78 2.84 -3.13
CA ILE A 234 12.19 1.88 -4.15
C ILE A 234 13.12 2.55 -5.17
N TYR A 235 12.77 3.75 -5.66
CA TYR A 235 13.61 4.48 -6.61
C TYR A 235 14.99 4.80 -6.03
N VAL A 236 15.07 5.30 -4.78
CA VAL A 236 16.34 5.51 -4.08
C VAL A 236 17.15 4.23 -4.03
N MET A 237 16.55 3.16 -3.51
CA MET A 237 17.27 1.93 -3.18
C MET A 237 17.71 1.16 -4.43
N ARG A 238 16.84 1.03 -5.42
CA ARG A 238 17.16 0.32 -6.66
C ARG A 238 18.20 1.05 -7.50
N ALA A 239 18.19 2.38 -7.50
CA ALA A 239 19.19 3.18 -8.22
C ALA A 239 20.61 2.96 -7.69
N ILE A 240 20.77 2.68 -6.40
CA ILE A 240 22.08 2.44 -5.76
C ILE A 240 22.37 0.96 -5.48
N GLY A 241 21.62 0.04 -6.09
CA GLY A 241 21.90 -1.40 -6.05
C GLY A 241 21.42 -2.14 -4.79
N VAL A 242 20.42 -1.61 -4.07
CA VAL A 242 19.81 -2.27 -2.91
C VAL A 242 18.48 -2.94 -3.32
N PRO A 243 18.32 -4.27 -3.14
CA PRO A 243 17.15 -5.01 -3.61
C PRO A 243 15.92 -4.76 -2.71
N VAL A 244 15.09 -3.79 -3.11
CA VAL A 244 13.85 -3.42 -2.42
C VAL A 244 12.63 -3.63 -3.31
N ALA A 245 11.53 -4.06 -2.70
CA ALA A 245 10.20 -4.11 -3.29
C ALA A 245 9.19 -3.53 -2.30
N TYR A 246 7.90 -3.64 -2.61
CA TYR A 246 6.84 -3.43 -1.63
C TYR A 246 5.93 -4.65 -1.51
N ASP A 247 5.48 -4.86 -0.28
CA ASP A 247 4.45 -5.83 0.08
C ASP A 247 3.18 -5.09 0.47
N PHE A 248 2.02 -5.72 0.27
CA PHE A 248 0.73 -5.09 0.50
C PHE A 248 -0.34 -6.10 0.90
N TYR A 249 -1.40 -5.57 1.51
CA TYR A 249 -2.70 -6.22 1.60
C TYR A 249 -3.77 -5.31 1.01
N THR A 250 -4.79 -5.89 0.39
CA THR A 250 -5.85 -5.12 -0.28
C THR A 250 -6.94 -4.63 0.68
N PHE A 251 -7.08 -5.29 1.84
CA PHE A 251 -8.08 -4.93 2.83
C PHE A 251 -7.72 -5.44 4.24
N ASN A 252 -7.98 -4.62 5.26
CA ASN A 252 -7.96 -4.99 6.67
C ASN A 252 -9.29 -4.57 7.32
N ALA A 253 -9.84 -5.42 8.18
CA ALA A 253 -11.15 -5.20 8.79
C ALA A 253 -11.20 -4.01 9.77
N GLU A 254 -10.09 -3.70 10.42
CA GLU A 254 -9.95 -2.61 11.40
C GLU A 254 -9.83 -1.24 10.71
N THR A 255 -8.98 -1.14 9.68
CA THR A 255 -8.76 0.12 8.95
C THR A 255 -9.72 0.35 7.79
N ARG A 256 -10.39 -0.71 7.32
CA ARG A 256 -11.23 -0.76 6.11
C ARG A 256 -10.50 -0.35 4.81
N LYS A 257 -9.18 -0.34 4.81
CA LYS A 257 -8.36 0.08 3.68
C LYS A 257 -7.31 -0.98 3.37
N GLY A 258 -6.71 -0.88 2.19
CA GLY A 258 -5.45 -1.56 1.90
C GLY A 258 -4.27 -0.85 2.55
N HIS A 259 -3.10 -1.48 2.53
CA HIS A 259 -1.86 -0.87 2.95
C HIS A 259 -0.68 -1.51 2.22
N VAL A 260 0.39 -0.74 2.06
CA VAL A 260 1.64 -1.11 1.39
C VAL A 260 2.82 -0.62 2.22
N TRP A 261 3.88 -1.43 2.28
CA TRP A 261 5.13 -1.14 2.98
C TRP A 261 6.31 -1.67 2.17
N ASN A 262 7.50 -1.11 2.41
CA ASN A 262 8.71 -1.57 1.74
C ASN A 262 9.22 -2.88 2.35
N VAL A 263 9.96 -3.63 1.54
CA VAL A 263 10.64 -4.85 1.98
C VAL A 263 12.02 -4.91 1.32
N VAL A 264 13.04 -5.23 2.11
CA VAL A 264 14.39 -5.51 1.61
C VAL A 264 14.65 -7.00 1.65
N ARG A 265 15.30 -7.54 0.61
CA ARG A 265 15.82 -8.90 0.63
C ARG A 265 17.22 -8.92 1.27
N ASP A 266 17.33 -9.57 2.42
CA ASP A 266 18.62 -9.78 3.10
C ASP A 266 19.48 -10.80 2.34
N VAL A 267 20.79 -10.83 2.64
CA VAL A 267 21.74 -11.80 2.08
C VAL A 267 21.40 -13.25 2.47
N THR A 268 20.64 -13.42 3.53
CA THR A 268 20.08 -14.70 3.99
C THR A 268 18.88 -15.18 3.17
N GLY A 269 18.36 -14.33 2.27
CA GLY A 269 17.09 -14.56 1.55
C GLY A 269 15.85 -14.10 2.31
N VAL A 270 15.98 -13.77 3.61
CA VAL A 270 14.87 -13.27 4.42
C VAL A 270 14.43 -11.89 3.93
N CYS A 271 13.12 -11.72 3.75
CA CYS A 271 12.52 -10.46 3.34
C CYS A 271 12.11 -9.65 4.57
N LEU A 272 12.82 -8.56 4.86
CA LEU A 272 12.60 -7.75 6.07
C LEU A 272 11.72 -6.54 5.76
N PRO A 273 10.54 -6.41 6.38
CA PRO A 273 9.64 -5.28 6.16
C PRO A 273 10.19 -4.01 6.84
N PHE A 274 9.88 -2.87 6.24
CA PHE A 274 10.13 -1.54 6.79
C PHE A 274 9.20 -0.49 6.17
N THR A 275 9.11 0.69 6.78
CA THR A 275 8.13 1.70 6.39
C THR A 275 8.81 3.06 6.34
N PHE A 276 9.07 3.59 5.14
CA PHE A 276 9.55 4.97 5.02
C PHE A 276 8.41 5.98 5.28
N PRO A 277 8.64 7.09 6.02
CA PRO A 277 9.85 7.49 6.76
C PRO A 277 9.80 7.08 8.25
N SER A 278 8.97 6.13 8.65
CA SER A 278 8.66 5.85 10.06
C SER A 278 9.51 4.77 10.73
N ARG A 279 10.03 3.80 9.98
CA ARG A 279 10.70 2.60 10.52
C ARG A 279 11.74 2.03 9.57
N LYS A 280 12.92 1.72 10.11
CA LYS A 280 14.00 0.98 9.44
C LYS A 280 13.77 -0.54 9.47
N PRO A 281 14.34 -1.31 8.53
CA PRO A 281 14.34 -2.76 8.63
C PRO A 281 15.15 -3.23 9.85
N LYS A 282 14.70 -4.30 10.50
CA LYS A 282 15.41 -4.90 11.64
C LYS A 282 15.31 -6.43 11.56
N ARG A 283 16.46 -7.11 11.53
CA ARG A 283 16.51 -8.58 11.57
C ARG A 283 15.77 -9.12 12.81
N GLY A 284 15.00 -10.19 12.63
CA GLY A 284 14.16 -10.76 13.68
C GLY A 284 12.88 -9.99 14.00
N SER A 285 12.55 -8.93 13.24
CA SER A 285 11.31 -8.16 13.39
C SER A 285 10.55 -8.09 12.07
N PHE A 286 9.41 -8.77 12.00
CA PHE A 286 8.44 -8.66 10.90
C PHE A 286 7.32 -7.66 11.20
N TYR A 287 7.50 -6.84 12.25
CA TYR A 287 6.56 -5.78 12.58
C TYR A 287 6.62 -4.68 11.52
N ILE A 288 5.48 -4.44 10.87
CA ILE A 288 5.27 -3.39 9.88
C ILE A 288 4.85 -2.12 10.61
N ASP A 289 3.68 -2.19 11.26
CA ASP A 289 3.10 -1.17 12.13
C ASP A 289 1.96 -1.81 12.97
N SER A 290 1.07 -1.00 13.55
CA SER A 290 -0.04 -1.47 14.39
C SER A 290 -1.13 -2.25 13.64
N ARG A 291 -1.15 -2.22 12.31
CA ARG A 291 -2.12 -2.90 11.45
C ARG A 291 -1.76 -4.36 11.29
N ARG A 292 -2.78 -5.23 11.34
CA ARG A 292 -2.61 -6.68 11.28
C ARG A 292 -3.01 -7.21 9.90
N PRO A 293 -2.07 -7.49 8.98
CA PRO A 293 -2.42 -8.14 7.73
C PRO A 293 -3.06 -9.51 7.98
N SER A 294 -3.98 -9.90 7.09
CA SER A 294 -4.48 -11.28 7.06
C SER A 294 -3.74 -12.14 6.05
N VAL A 295 -3.49 -11.56 4.86
CA VAL A 295 -2.74 -12.14 3.76
C VAL A 295 -1.91 -11.03 3.14
N VAL A 296 -0.68 -11.36 2.73
CA VAL A 296 0.29 -10.44 2.16
C VAL A 296 0.67 -10.86 0.75
N TYR A 297 0.69 -9.88 -0.15
CA TYR A 297 1.13 -9.98 -1.53
C TYR A 297 2.32 -9.07 -1.79
N ARG A 298 3.16 -9.40 -2.76
CA ARG A 298 4.27 -8.58 -3.26
C ARG A 298 3.96 -8.13 -4.67
N ARG A 299 4.25 -6.86 -4.98
CA ARG A 299 4.25 -6.40 -6.37
C ARG A 299 5.51 -6.90 -7.08
N CYS A 300 5.30 -7.58 -8.19
CA CYS A 300 6.33 -8.04 -9.11
C CYS A 300 6.22 -7.27 -10.43
N PHE A 301 7.32 -7.20 -11.17
CA PHE A 301 7.31 -6.71 -12.55
C PHE A 301 6.96 -7.83 -13.52
N GLY A 302 7.48 -9.04 -13.26
CA GLY A 302 7.19 -10.23 -14.05
C GLY A 302 5.81 -10.79 -13.74
N ARG A 303 5.17 -11.37 -14.75
CA ARG A 303 3.91 -12.12 -14.58
C ARG A 303 4.12 -13.33 -13.66
N GLN A 304 3.26 -13.49 -12.66
CA GLN A 304 3.22 -14.61 -11.73
C GLN A 304 2.33 -15.72 -12.30
N TRP A 305 2.89 -16.91 -12.51
CA TRP A 305 2.37 -17.94 -13.42
C TRP A 305 1.37 -18.94 -12.82
N ASP A 306 0.89 -18.70 -11.61
CA ASP A 306 -0.09 -19.58 -10.95
C ASP A 306 -1.53 -19.37 -11.46
N MET A 307 -1.72 -18.54 -12.49
CA MET A 307 -3.01 -18.20 -13.09
C MET A 307 -3.03 -18.59 -14.58
N ASP A 308 -3.47 -19.81 -14.87
CA ASP A 308 -3.64 -20.29 -16.25
C ASP A 308 -4.73 -19.51 -17.02
N GLY A 309 -4.83 -19.77 -18.33
CA GLY A 309 -5.79 -19.08 -19.19
C GLY A 309 -7.25 -19.29 -18.78
N ASP A 310 -7.57 -20.42 -18.16
CA ASP A 310 -8.93 -20.75 -17.72
C ASP A 310 -9.28 -20.00 -16.44
N PHE A 311 -8.35 -19.90 -15.48
CA PHE A 311 -8.48 -19.06 -14.29
C PHE A 311 -8.75 -17.60 -14.67
N MET A 312 -7.97 -17.06 -15.60
CA MET A 312 -8.11 -15.66 -16.03
C MET A 312 -9.47 -15.39 -16.71
N ARG A 313 -10.01 -16.38 -17.43
CA ARG A 313 -11.33 -16.28 -18.09
C ARG A 313 -12.51 -16.59 -17.16
N ASN A 314 -12.26 -17.24 -16.03
CA ASN A 314 -13.32 -17.64 -15.10
C ASN A 314 -14.02 -16.42 -14.48
N ARG A 315 -15.31 -16.24 -14.78
CA ARG A 315 -16.13 -15.12 -14.26
C ARG A 315 -16.50 -15.28 -12.79
N SER A 316 -16.37 -16.48 -12.24
CA SER A 316 -16.54 -16.77 -10.81
C SER A 316 -15.30 -16.40 -9.99
N VAL A 317 -14.22 -15.93 -10.64
CA VAL A 317 -13.06 -15.35 -9.96
C VAL A 317 -13.16 -13.82 -9.98
N PRO A 318 -13.20 -13.16 -8.80
CA PRO A 318 -13.20 -11.70 -8.70
C PRO A 318 -11.98 -11.07 -9.40
N ALA A 319 -12.19 -9.92 -10.05
CA ALA A 319 -11.12 -9.19 -10.75
C ALA A 319 -9.91 -8.85 -9.85
N ALA A 320 -10.15 -8.62 -8.56
CA ALA A 320 -9.10 -8.34 -7.58
C ALA A 320 -8.07 -9.47 -7.42
N PHE A 321 -8.43 -10.71 -7.76
CA PHE A 321 -7.53 -11.88 -7.72
C PHE A 321 -6.89 -12.21 -9.08
N LYS A 322 -7.16 -11.41 -10.11
CA LYS A 322 -6.60 -11.57 -11.47
C LYS A 322 -5.42 -10.64 -11.73
N ASP A 323 -4.91 -9.99 -10.68
CA ASP A 323 -3.69 -9.20 -10.77
C ASP A 323 -2.49 -10.15 -10.88
N VAL A 324 -2.06 -10.39 -12.12
CA VAL A 324 -0.96 -11.32 -12.43
C VAL A 324 0.41 -10.83 -11.97
N PHE A 325 0.49 -9.64 -11.39
CA PHE A 325 1.73 -9.08 -10.83
C PHE A 325 1.73 -9.11 -9.30
N ALA A 326 0.68 -9.64 -8.67
CA ALA A 326 0.59 -9.81 -7.23
C ALA A 326 1.00 -11.25 -6.86
N ARG A 327 2.20 -11.43 -6.32
CA ARG A 327 2.64 -12.73 -5.78
C ARG A 327 2.22 -12.85 -4.32
N LYS A 328 1.54 -13.92 -3.92
CA LYS A 328 1.31 -14.18 -2.49
C LYS A 328 2.65 -14.49 -1.81
N VAL A 329 3.00 -13.72 -0.79
CA VAL A 329 4.25 -13.84 -0.01
C VAL A 329 3.98 -13.94 1.48
N SER A 330 2.81 -14.48 1.82
CA SER A 330 2.34 -14.57 3.20
C SER A 330 3.17 -15.54 4.05
N ASP A 331 3.91 -16.44 3.41
CA ASP A 331 4.93 -17.31 3.99
C ASP A 331 6.09 -16.54 4.63
N ASN A 332 6.36 -15.30 4.22
CA ASN A 332 7.32 -14.43 4.91
C ASN A 332 6.81 -13.91 6.27
N TYR A 333 5.52 -14.06 6.56
CA TYR A 333 4.87 -13.41 7.70
C TYR A 333 4.13 -14.39 8.63
N PHE A 334 3.60 -15.49 8.10
CA PHE A 334 2.70 -16.39 8.82
C PHE A 334 3.01 -17.86 8.51
N ASP A 335 3.01 -18.69 9.55
CA ASP A 335 3.22 -20.15 9.44
C ASP A 335 1.93 -20.96 9.48
N SER A 336 0.80 -20.33 9.84
CA SER A 336 -0.49 -21.00 10.04
C SER A 336 -1.18 -21.32 8.72
N ASN A 337 -1.79 -22.50 8.62
CA ASN A 337 -2.63 -22.92 7.51
C ASN A 337 -4.06 -23.17 8.01
N LEU A 338 -5.06 -22.74 7.23
CA LEU A 338 -6.47 -22.97 7.53
C LEU A 338 -7.03 -24.00 6.54
N GLU A 339 -7.43 -25.16 7.05
CA GLU A 339 -8.12 -26.20 6.30
C GLU A 339 -9.58 -26.30 6.78
N LEU A 340 -10.53 -26.26 5.86
CA LEU A 340 -11.96 -26.32 6.15
C LEU A 340 -12.67 -27.34 5.25
N PRO A 341 -13.63 -28.11 5.78
CA PRO A 341 -14.51 -28.91 4.94
C PRO A 341 -15.48 -28.00 4.16
N VAL A 342 -15.65 -28.28 2.87
CA VAL A 342 -16.54 -27.57 1.94
C VAL A 342 -17.19 -28.59 1.00
N GLU A 343 -18.34 -29.12 1.42
CA GLU A 343 -19.06 -30.15 0.67
C GLU A 343 -19.70 -29.61 -0.62
N GLY A 344 -19.69 -30.43 -1.68
CA GLY A 344 -20.39 -30.13 -2.93
C GLY A 344 -19.77 -29.02 -3.80
N MET A 345 -18.56 -28.55 -3.45
CA MET A 345 -17.88 -27.47 -4.18
C MET A 345 -16.57 -27.91 -4.86
N ASP A 346 -16.28 -29.21 -4.94
CA ASP A 346 -15.07 -29.72 -5.59
C ASP A 346 -14.83 -29.10 -6.97
N GLY A 347 -13.60 -28.65 -7.20
CA GLY A 347 -13.20 -27.97 -8.43
C GLY A 347 -13.56 -26.48 -8.51
N ASN A 348 -14.37 -25.95 -7.57
CA ASN A 348 -14.70 -24.53 -7.51
C ASN A 348 -13.73 -23.75 -6.62
N TYR A 349 -13.67 -22.44 -6.80
CA TYR A 349 -12.93 -21.54 -5.92
C TYR A 349 -13.80 -21.06 -4.76
N VAL A 350 -13.23 -21.08 -3.57
CA VAL A 350 -13.80 -20.45 -2.37
C VAL A 350 -12.83 -19.44 -1.80
N TYR A 351 -13.35 -18.53 -0.99
CA TYR A 351 -12.63 -17.35 -0.53
C TYR A 351 -12.72 -17.26 0.98
N VAL A 352 -11.60 -16.96 1.63
CA VAL A 352 -11.62 -16.49 3.01
C VAL A 352 -11.82 -14.98 2.98
N GLY A 353 -12.71 -14.47 3.82
CA GLY A 353 -13.17 -13.10 3.76
C GLY A 353 -13.21 -12.39 5.09
N LEU A 354 -13.28 -11.06 5.00
CA LEU A 354 -13.40 -10.13 6.11
C LEU A 354 -14.69 -9.31 5.99
N PHE A 355 -15.17 -8.82 7.13
CA PHE A 355 -16.31 -7.91 7.19
C PHE A 355 -15.94 -6.52 6.67
N SER A 356 -16.81 -5.93 5.85
CA SER A 356 -16.79 -4.50 5.52
C SER A 356 -18.19 -3.90 5.71
N ALA A 357 -18.27 -2.57 5.84
CA ALA A 357 -19.56 -1.89 5.94
C ALA A 357 -20.44 -2.04 4.69
N TYR A 358 -19.85 -2.41 3.55
CA TYR A 358 -20.53 -2.60 2.27
C TYR A 358 -20.74 -4.09 1.92
N GLY A 359 -20.55 -4.99 2.90
CA GLY A 359 -20.68 -6.43 2.72
C GLY A 359 -19.37 -7.19 2.90
N TRP A 360 -19.39 -8.48 2.59
CA TRP A 360 -18.22 -9.36 2.72
C TRP A 360 -17.21 -9.13 1.61
N ARG A 361 -15.92 -9.17 1.96
CA ARG A 361 -14.82 -9.03 1.01
C ARG A 361 -13.89 -10.23 1.11
N GLY A 362 -13.74 -10.97 0.03
CA GLY A 362 -12.69 -11.99 -0.09
C GLY A 362 -11.31 -11.34 -0.05
N ILE A 363 -10.40 -11.93 0.72
CA ILE A 363 -9.00 -11.47 0.87
C ILE A 363 -7.98 -12.48 0.35
N ASP A 364 -8.38 -13.74 0.19
CA ASP A 364 -7.58 -14.81 -0.39
C ASP A 364 -8.51 -15.93 -0.88
N PHE A 365 -7.99 -16.81 -1.73
CA PHE A 365 -8.78 -17.83 -2.42
C PHE A 365 -8.05 -19.16 -2.51
N THR A 366 -8.81 -20.23 -2.66
CA THR A 366 -8.28 -21.58 -2.90
C THR A 366 -9.29 -22.41 -3.69
N LYS A 367 -8.79 -23.39 -4.45
CA LYS A 367 -9.64 -24.35 -5.14
C LYS A 367 -10.03 -25.46 -4.16
N VAL A 368 -11.29 -25.85 -4.13
CA VAL A 368 -11.76 -26.95 -3.29
C VAL A 368 -11.32 -28.27 -3.92
N GLU A 369 -10.66 -29.10 -3.12
CA GLU A 369 -10.17 -30.41 -3.52
C GLU A 369 -10.54 -31.46 -2.48
N SER A 370 -11.21 -32.53 -2.92
CA SER A 370 -11.68 -33.62 -2.05
C SER A 370 -12.55 -33.11 -0.88
N GLY A 371 -13.44 -32.17 -1.16
CA GLY A 371 -14.33 -31.54 -0.20
C GLY A 371 -13.62 -30.65 0.83
N LYS A 372 -12.40 -30.18 0.54
CA LYS A 372 -11.62 -29.34 1.47
C LYS A 372 -11.09 -28.08 0.79
N ALA A 373 -11.11 -26.99 1.53
CA ALA A 373 -10.47 -25.72 1.18
C ALA A 373 -9.23 -25.50 2.05
N LEU A 374 -8.07 -25.29 1.42
CA LEU A 374 -6.80 -25.05 2.11
C LEU A 374 -6.28 -23.64 1.80
N PHE A 375 -6.27 -22.77 2.82
CA PHE A 375 -5.65 -21.45 2.77
C PHE A 375 -4.29 -21.52 3.46
N ARG A 376 -3.21 -21.37 2.69
CA ARG A 376 -1.83 -21.45 3.20
C ARG A 376 -1.36 -20.11 3.75
N ASN A 377 -0.57 -20.14 4.82
CA ASN A 377 0.08 -18.95 5.41
C ASN A 377 -0.93 -17.83 5.68
N LEU A 378 -2.02 -18.15 6.38
CA LEU A 378 -3.06 -17.20 6.78
C LEU A 378 -2.75 -16.70 8.19
N ALA A 379 -2.88 -15.40 8.42
CA ALA A 379 -2.67 -14.85 9.75
C ALA A 379 -3.64 -15.45 10.79
N SER A 380 -3.12 -15.75 11.97
CA SER A 380 -3.91 -16.24 13.09
C SER A 380 -4.46 -15.10 13.95
N ARG A 381 -5.30 -15.48 14.92
CA ARG A 381 -5.89 -14.62 15.95
C ARG A 381 -6.77 -13.51 15.36
N GLN A 382 -7.53 -13.86 14.33
CA GLN A 382 -8.45 -12.98 13.59
C GLN A 382 -9.76 -13.70 13.29
N VAL A 383 -10.81 -12.93 13.02
CA VAL A 383 -12.13 -13.45 12.63
C VAL A 383 -12.26 -13.44 11.11
N TYR A 384 -12.63 -14.59 10.57
CA TYR A 384 -12.81 -14.82 9.14
C TYR A 384 -14.22 -15.35 8.84
N ILE A 385 -14.58 -15.38 7.56
CA ILE A 385 -15.75 -16.10 7.06
C ILE A 385 -15.39 -16.79 5.74
N LEU A 386 -16.01 -17.93 5.46
CA LEU A 386 -15.88 -18.59 4.17
C LEU A 386 -16.95 -18.09 3.19
N LEU A 387 -16.52 -17.75 1.98
CA LEU A 387 -17.36 -17.15 0.95
C LEU A 387 -17.28 -17.94 -0.36
N ALA A 388 -18.38 -17.98 -1.07
CA ALA A 388 -18.43 -18.28 -2.50
C ALA A 388 -18.62 -16.99 -3.29
N PHE A 389 -18.20 -16.97 -4.57
CA PHE A 389 -18.42 -15.83 -5.46
C PHE A 389 -19.23 -16.26 -6.68
N ALA A 390 -20.38 -15.59 -6.88
CA ALA A 390 -21.26 -15.83 -8.01
C ALA A 390 -21.96 -14.53 -8.40
N ASN A 391 -22.16 -14.32 -9.71
CA ASN A 391 -22.86 -13.15 -10.25
C ASN A 391 -22.30 -11.81 -9.75
N GLY A 392 -20.97 -11.71 -9.61
CA GLY A 392 -20.31 -10.48 -9.17
C GLY A 392 -20.39 -10.21 -7.66
N GLN A 393 -20.92 -11.13 -6.84
CA GLN A 393 -21.14 -10.93 -5.42
C GLN A 393 -20.58 -12.07 -4.57
N TYR A 394 -20.06 -11.71 -3.39
CA TYR A 394 -19.68 -12.67 -2.36
C TYR A 394 -20.91 -13.12 -1.57
N ARG A 395 -21.00 -14.42 -1.31
CA ARG A 395 -22.04 -15.04 -0.47
C ARG A 395 -21.39 -15.88 0.62
N PRO A 396 -21.77 -15.69 1.89
CA PRO A 396 -21.37 -16.58 2.97
C PRO A 396 -21.79 -18.03 2.69
N ILE A 397 -20.86 -18.96 2.91
CA ILE A 397 -21.10 -20.41 2.85
C ILE A 397 -20.83 -21.08 4.20
N GLY A 398 -20.88 -20.29 5.28
CA GLY A 398 -20.70 -20.73 6.65
C GLY A 398 -20.83 -19.56 7.61
N ASN A 399 -20.76 -19.87 8.91
CA ASN A 399 -20.71 -18.84 9.95
C ASN A 399 -19.33 -18.18 9.99
N PRO A 400 -19.23 -16.90 10.42
CA PRO A 400 -17.96 -16.33 10.82
C PRO A 400 -17.28 -17.19 11.89
N PHE A 401 -15.96 -17.23 11.91
CA PHE A 401 -15.19 -18.01 12.89
C PHE A 401 -13.92 -17.27 13.29
N TYR A 402 -13.51 -17.42 14.55
CA TYR A 402 -12.19 -17.00 14.99
C TYR A 402 -11.18 -18.10 14.67
N PHE A 403 -10.08 -17.76 14.01
CA PHE A 403 -8.99 -18.69 13.74
C PHE A 403 -7.84 -18.42 14.71
N ASP A 404 -7.48 -19.38 15.55
CA ASP A 404 -6.42 -19.20 16.56
C ASP A 404 -5.01 -19.53 16.04
N GLY A 405 -4.90 -20.01 14.80
CA GLY A 405 -3.66 -20.45 14.15
C GLY A 405 -3.55 -21.96 13.99
N LYS A 406 -4.46 -22.71 14.63
CA LYS A 406 -4.57 -24.17 14.52
C LYS A 406 -6.01 -24.59 14.25
N ASP A 407 -6.94 -24.12 15.08
CA ASP A 407 -8.33 -24.51 15.08
C ASP A 407 -9.25 -23.29 14.80
N ILE A 408 -10.47 -23.58 14.34
CA ILE A 408 -11.52 -22.58 14.20
C ILE A 408 -12.48 -22.61 15.38
N HIS A 409 -13.00 -21.44 15.73
CA HIS A 409 -14.03 -21.25 16.75
C HIS A 409 -15.22 -20.54 16.10
N PRO A 410 -16.21 -21.30 15.59
CA PRO A 410 -17.34 -20.73 14.86
C PRO A 410 -18.26 -19.88 15.74
N TYR A 411 -18.68 -18.74 15.24
CA TYR A 411 -19.72 -17.90 15.83
C TYR A 411 -21.08 -18.30 15.29
N VAL A 412 -21.70 -19.28 15.96
CA VAL A 412 -23.07 -19.70 15.66
C VAL A 412 -24.03 -18.86 16.52
N ALA A 413 -24.80 -17.99 15.90
CA ALA A 413 -25.76 -17.15 16.61
C ALA A 413 -26.98 -17.97 17.06
N ASP A 414 -27.22 -18.03 18.38
CA ASP A 414 -28.49 -18.53 18.93
C ASP A 414 -29.52 -17.40 18.89
N THR A 415 -30.30 -17.36 17.80
CA THR A 415 -31.34 -16.33 17.61
C THR A 415 -32.54 -16.51 18.53
N SER A 416 -32.61 -17.60 19.31
CA SER A 416 -33.65 -17.79 20.33
C SER A 416 -33.35 -17.07 21.65
N LYS A 417 -32.10 -16.66 21.87
CA LYS A 417 -31.66 -15.95 23.09
C LYS A 417 -31.04 -14.61 22.73
N CYS A 418 -31.87 -13.56 22.81
CA CYS A 418 -31.43 -12.20 22.58
C CYS A 418 -31.07 -11.50 23.90
N TYR A 419 -30.06 -10.64 23.85
CA TYR A 419 -29.67 -9.75 24.93
C TYR A 419 -29.47 -8.36 24.37
N SER A 420 -29.83 -7.34 25.15
CA SER A 420 -29.50 -5.96 24.82
C SER A 420 -28.03 -5.70 25.14
N ALA A 421 -27.30 -5.13 24.19
CA ALA A 421 -25.93 -4.68 24.37
C ALA A 421 -25.83 -3.22 23.92
N GLU A 422 -25.16 -2.40 24.72
CA GLU A 422 -24.80 -1.03 24.34
C GLU A 422 -23.36 -1.03 23.81
N LEU A 423 -23.19 -0.58 22.56
CA LEU A 423 -21.91 -0.60 21.87
C LEU A 423 -21.30 0.80 21.83
N TYR A 424 -20.35 1.04 22.72
CA TYR A 424 -19.63 2.31 22.80
C TYR A 424 -18.57 2.52 21.71
N ARG A 425 -18.12 1.43 21.07
CA ARG A 425 -17.14 1.48 19.99
C ARG A 425 -17.29 0.28 19.06
N LYS A 426 -17.11 0.53 17.76
CA LYS A 426 -17.11 -0.50 16.73
C LYS A 426 -15.75 -1.20 16.56
N TYR A 427 -14.66 -0.54 16.97
CA TYR A 427 -13.28 -1.01 16.75
C TYR A 427 -12.44 -0.99 18.03
N PRO A 428 -11.40 -1.83 18.12
CA PRO A 428 -10.44 -1.77 19.21
C PRO A 428 -9.77 -0.39 19.33
N LEU A 429 -9.45 0.01 20.55
CA LEU A 429 -8.72 1.24 20.83
C LEU A 429 -7.23 1.06 20.50
N SER A 430 -6.88 1.21 19.22
CA SER A 430 -5.49 1.19 18.76
C SER A 430 -4.67 2.33 19.39
N GLU A 431 -3.36 2.17 19.47
CA GLU A 431 -2.43 3.22 19.95
C GLU A 431 -2.61 4.53 19.17
N ARG A 432 -2.74 4.43 17.84
CA ARG A 432 -3.01 5.59 16.99
C ARG A 432 -4.29 6.33 17.39
N ILE A 433 -5.41 5.62 17.56
CA ILE A 433 -6.68 6.23 17.98
C ILE A 433 -6.54 6.83 19.37
N ARG A 434 -5.86 6.15 20.29
CA ARG A 434 -5.61 6.65 21.64
C ARG A 434 -4.81 7.95 21.64
N ASN A 435 -3.80 8.05 20.78
CA ASN A 435 -2.99 9.27 20.64
C ASN A 435 -3.86 10.44 20.13
N TYR A 436 -4.67 10.21 19.08
CA TYR A 436 -5.60 11.21 18.57
C TYR A 436 -6.62 11.65 19.62
N MET A 437 -7.26 10.70 20.31
CA MET A 437 -8.19 11.00 21.40
C MET A 437 -7.51 11.70 22.58
N GLY A 438 -6.23 11.45 22.82
CA GLY A 438 -5.44 12.09 23.87
C GLY A 438 -5.11 13.55 23.56
N GLY A 439 -5.09 13.95 22.29
CA GLY A 439 -4.74 15.31 21.87
C GLY A 439 -5.69 16.40 22.38
N ILE A 440 -6.93 16.03 22.70
CA ILE A 440 -7.95 16.94 23.24
C ILE A 440 -7.81 17.18 24.76
N LYS A 441 -6.98 16.38 25.45
CA LYS A 441 -6.77 16.49 26.88
C LYS A 441 -6.27 17.90 27.25
N ASP A 442 -6.80 18.41 28.35
CA ASP A 442 -6.59 19.75 28.88
C ASP A 442 -7.11 20.87 27.96
N GLY A 443 -7.72 20.52 26.82
CA GLY A 443 -8.53 21.43 26.03
C GLY A 443 -9.83 21.82 26.75
N HIS A 444 -10.42 22.93 26.35
CA HIS A 444 -11.57 23.49 27.03
C HIS A 444 -12.57 24.13 26.07
N PHE A 445 -13.81 24.24 26.54
CA PHE A 445 -14.92 24.85 25.82
C PHE A 445 -15.29 26.16 26.49
N GLU A 446 -15.54 27.19 25.70
CA GLU A 446 -15.90 28.52 26.18
C GLU A 446 -17.09 29.07 25.41
N ALA A 447 -17.87 29.94 26.06
CA ALA A 447 -18.91 30.74 25.41
C ALA A 447 -18.68 32.24 25.64
N ALA A 448 -19.06 33.07 24.67
CA ALA A 448 -18.98 34.52 24.76
C ALA A 448 -20.13 35.21 24.03
N CYS A 449 -20.41 36.46 24.40
CA CYS A 449 -21.36 37.31 23.67
C CYS A 449 -20.70 38.05 22.49
N ASP A 450 -19.38 38.18 22.51
CA ASP A 450 -18.58 38.84 21.48
C ASP A 450 -17.69 37.85 20.71
N LYS A 451 -17.43 38.14 19.44
CA LYS A 451 -16.67 37.26 18.53
C LYS A 451 -15.20 37.10 18.94
N ASP A 452 -14.67 38.06 19.69
CA ASP A 452 -13.27 38.10 20.12
C ASP A 452 -13.04 37.33 21.43
N PHE A 453 -14.10 36.78 22.04
CA PHE A 453 -14.05 36.07 23.33
C PHE A 453 -13.40 36.89 24.47
N LYS A 454 -13.58 38.22 24.47
CA LYS A 454 -12.97 39.12 25.47
C LYS A 454 -13.39 38.82 26.90
N ASN A 455 -14.66 38.43 27.08
CA ASN A 455 -15.23 38.03 28.37
C ASN A 455 -15.81 36.61 28.27
N ALA A 456 -14.97 35.65 27.89
CA ALA A 456 -15.38 34.27 27.75
C ALA A 456 -15.74 33.63 29.10
N GLU A 457 -16.85 32.88 29.12
CA GLU A 457 -17.23 31.99 30.20
C GLU A 457 -16.74 30.57 29.88
N LEU A 458 -15.90 30.01 30.75
CA LEU A 458 -15.47 28.62 30.67
C LEU A 458 -16.66 27.68 30.92
N LEU A 459 -16.96 26.83 29.94
CA LEU A 459 -18.04 25.84 30.00
C LEU A 459 -17.56 24.56 30.66
N CYS A 460 -16.49 23.97 30.13
CA CYS A 460 -15.88 22.76 30.66
C CYS A 460 -14.44 22.57 30.16
N THR A 461 -13.69 21.75 30.89
CA THR A 461 -12.32 21.34 30.53
C THR A 461 -12.28 19.82 30.42
N VAL A 462 -11.64 19.32 29.37
CA VAL A 462 -11.44 17.88 29.17
C VAL A 462 -10.27 17.42 30.03
N LYS A 463 -10.57 16.90 31.22
CA LYS A 463 -9.55 16.57 32.23
C LYS A 463 -8.73 15.30 31.92
N ASP A 464 -9.24 14.44 31.06
CA ASP A 464 -8.58 13.20 30.67
C ASP A 464 -9.01 12.76 29.26
N THR A 465 -8.29 11.79 28.71
CA THR A 465 -8.56 11.19 27.40
C THR A 465 -9.98 10.61 27.36
N PRO A 466 -10.87 11.06 26.46
CA PRO A 466 -12.19 10.48 26.32
C PRO A 466 -12.14 8.97 26.02
N GLY A 467 -13.06 8.20 26.60
CA GLY A 467 -13.11 6.75 26.38
C GLY A 467 -13.84 6.35 25.10
N ILE A 468 -14.61 7.26 24.52
CA ILE A 468 -15.47 7.07 23.34
C ILE A 468 -15.42 8.32 22.45
N ASN A 469 -15.83 8.20 21.19
CA ASN A 469 -15.72 9.30 20.21
C ASN A 469 -16.83 10.35 20.36
N TYR A 470 -17.94 10.01 21.01
CA TYR A 470 -19.08 10.92 21.22
C TYR A 470 -19.28 11.12 22.71
N ASN A 471 -19.05 12.33 23.20
CA ASN A 471 -19.07 12.64 24.63
C ASN A 471 -20.06 13.78 24.87
N HIS A 472 -20.86 13.65 25.93
CA HIS A 472 -21.82 14.67 26.33
C HIS A 472 -21.34 15.32 27.62
N VAL A 473 -21.46 16.64 27.66
CA VAL A 473 -21.21 17.42 28.88
C VAL A 473 -22.47 18.16 29.23
N ILE A 474 -23.04 17.85 30.40
CA ILE A 474 -24.15 18.60 30.97
C ILE A 474 -23.57 19.73 31.80
N LEU A 475 -23.90 20.97 31.44
CA LEU A 475 -23.45 22.16 32.17
C LEU A 475 -24.23 22.30 33.49
N GLU A 476 -23.52 22.61 34.58
CA GLU A 476 -24.11 22.76 35.92
C GLU A 476 -25.11 23.91 36.01
N LYS A 477 -24.93 24.94 35.17
CA LYS A 477 -25.79 26.12 35.09
C LYS A 477 -26.05 26.47 33.62
N PRO A 478 -27.23 27.05 33.30
CA PRO A 478 -27.49 27.59 31.98
C PRO A 478 -26.48 28.69 31.64
N VAL A 479 -25.87 28.61 30.46
CA VAL A 479 -24.97 29.63 29.93
C VAL A 479 -25.67 30.40 28.82
N ARG A 480 -25.38 31.70 28.72
CA ARG A 480 -25.84 32.56 27.62
C ARG A 480 -24.63 33.07 26.86
N GLY A 481 -24.57 32.75 25.57
CA GLY A 481 -23.54 33.22 24.65
C GLY A 481 -24.05 33.20 23.22
N ARG A 482 -23.45 34.04 22.37
CA ARG A 482 -23.67 34.06 20.91
C ARG A 482 -22.60 33.26 20.17
N TYR A 483 -21.46 33.05 20.81
CA TYR A 483 -20.32 32.32 20.26
C TYR A 483 -19.91 31.25 21.24
N ALA A 484 -19.49 30.10 20.70
CA ALA A 484 -18.90 29.03 21.49
C ALA A 484 -17.68 28.49 20.75
N ARG A 485 -16.63 28.09 21.50
CA ARG A 485 -15.41 27.56 20.90
C ARG A 485 -14.84 26.41 21.71
N PHE A 486 -14.09 25.57 21.02
CA PHE A 486 -13.13 24.65 21.61
C PHE A 486 -11.72 25.22 21.44
N CYS A 487 -10.97 25.23 22.53
CA CYS A 487 -9.56 25.61 22.58
C CYS A 487 -8.73 24.38 22.91
N SER A 488 -7.76 24.02 22.06
CA SER A 488 -6.80 22.97 22.42
C SER A 488 -5.90 23.44 23.57
N SER A 489 -5.27 22.50 24.27
CA SER A 489 -4.17 22.82 25.18
C SER A 489 -2.96 23.35 24.38
N ALA A 490 -2.00 23.98 25.08
CA ALA A 490 -0.80 24.53 24.45
C ALA A 490 0.08 23.46 23.77
N GLU A 491 0.04 22.22 24.27
CA GLU A 491 0.77 21.07 23.73
C GLU A 491 -0.11 20.14 22.89
N GLY A 492 -1.44 20.33 22.92
CA GLY A 492 -2.43 19.52 22.22
C GLY A 492 -2.85 20.09 20.87
N TYR A 493 -3.61 19.30 20.13
CA TYR A 493 -4.17 19.67 18.83
C TYR A 493 -5.70 19.54 18.84
N ALA A 494 -6.38 20.39 18.06
CA ALA A 494 -7.83 20.35 17.95
C ALA A 494 -8.24 19.39 16.82
N GLU A 495 -8.53 18.15 17.19
CA GLU A 495 -9.13 17.15 16.29
C GLU A 495 -10.59 16.90 16.67
N VAL A 496 -11.41 17.94 16.49
CA VAL A 496 -12.86 17.89 16.72
C VAL A 496 -13.56 17.74 15.38
N ALA A 497 -14.23 16.60 15.17
CA ALA A 497 -15.02 16.37 13.96
C ALA A 497 -16.35 17.11 13.98
N GLU A 498 -17.04 17.07 15.13
CA GLU A 498 -18.38 17.62 15.32
C GLU A 498 -18.49 18.24 16.72
N MET A 499 -19.19 19.36 16.84
CA MET A 499 -19.56 19.96 18.12
C MET A 499 -21.04 20.36 18.07
N HIS A 500 -21.81 19.85 19.02
CA HIS A 500 -23.25 20.06 19.10
C HIS A 500 -23.61 20.81 20.38
N PHE A 501 -24.61 21.69 20.28
CA PHE A 501 -25.12 22.47 21.41
C PHE A 501 -26.58 22.12 21.64
N TYR A 502 -27.01 22.09 22.90
CA TYR A 502 -28.38 21.71 23.25
C TYR A 502 -28.97 22.63 24.30
N LYS A 503 -30.29 22.89 24.19
CA LYS A 503 -31.11 23.54 25.21
C LYS A 503 -32.20 22.57 25.64
N GLY A 504 -31.94 21.86 26.75
CA GLY A 504 -32.76 20.70 27.10
C GLY A 504 -32.52 19.58 26.07
N GLU A 505 -33.59 19.12 25.42
CA GLU A 505 -33.52 18.09 24.36
C GLU A 505 -33.45 18.69 22.95
N GLU A 506 -33.58 20.01 22.81
CA GLU A 506 -33.53 20.71 21.51
C GLU A 506 -32.09 21.01 21.12
N GLU A 507 -31.65 20.51 19.96
CA GLU A 507 -30.36 20.86 19.36
C GLU A 507 -30.38 22.30 18.85
N ILE A 508 -29.36 23.08 19.21
CA ILE A 508 -29.12 24.40 18.67
C ILE A 508 -28.07 24.28 17.57
N VAL A 509 -28.52 24.45 16.33
CA VAL A 509 -27.65 24.39 15.14
C VAL A 509 -26.92 25.73 14.98
N PRO A 510 -25.57 25.74 14.94
CA PRO A 510 -24.82 26.95 14.68
C PRO A 510 -25.15 27.59 13.33
N ILE A 511 -25.19 28.93 13.30
CA ILE A 511 -25.37 29.71 12.07
C ILE A 511 -24.11 29.64 11.19
N ASP A 512 -22.93 29.63 11.80
CA ASP A 512 -21.64 29.61 11.10
C ASP A 512 -20.54 28.97 11.96
N SER A 513 -19.46 28.53 11.32
CA SER A 513 -18.30 27.91 11.98
C SER A 513 -16.99 28.30 11.31
N TRP A 514 -15.95 28.57 12.09
CA TRP A 514 -14.61 28.85 11.59
C TRP A 514 -13.54 28.33 12.56
N GLY A 515 -12.33 28.17 12.05
CA GLY A 515 -11.17 27.79 12.86
C GLY A 515 -9.92 28.50 12.37
N ASP A 516 -8.90 28.52 13.21
CA ASP A 516 -7.60 29.05 12.85
C ASP A 516 -6.94 28.21 11.75
N ALA A 517 -5.99 28.83 11.03
CA ALA A 517 -5.19 28.10 10.04
C ALA A 517 -4.36 27.00 10.74
N PRO A 518 -4.28 25.79 10.17
CA PRO A 518 -3.48 24.71 10.74
C PRO A 518 -2.00 25.07 10.64
N ALA A 519 -1.33 25.32 11.77
CA ALA A 519 0.12 25.47 11.77
C ALA A 519 0.77 25.19 13.13
N THR A 520 0.15 25.62 14.23
CA THR A 520 0.47 25.39 15.66
C THR A 520 -0.33 26.43 16.44
N ALA A 521 -1.01 26.01 17.52
CA ALA A 521 -2.07 26.70 18.27
C ALA A 521 -3.45 26.74 17.58
N ASN A 522 -4.37 25.87 18.04
CA ASN A 522 -5.62 25.54 17.38
C ASN A 522 -6.84 25.95 18.21
N THR A 523 -7.58 26.95 17.75
CA THR A 523 -8.94 27.23 18.24
C THR A 523 -9.97 26.99 17.14
N PHE A 524 -11.08 26.32 17.48
CA PHE A 524 -12.23 26.11 16.60
C PHE A 524 -13.46 26.78 17.21
N ALA A 525 -14.14 27.66 16.48
CA ALA A 525 -15.25 28.46 16.97
C ALA A 525 -16.51 28.34 16.11
N TYR A 526 -17.67 28.49 16.77
CA TYR A 526 -19.00 28.49 16.18
C TYR A 526 -19.75 29.75 16.59
N GLN A 527 -20.53 30.30 15.66
CA GLN A 527 -21.55 31.31 15.95
C GLN A 527 -22.91 30.61 16.02
N VAL A 528 -23.56 30.73 17.17
CA VAL A 528 -24.79 30.02 17.52
C VAL A 528 -25.99 30.95 17.46
#